data_AF-A0AAV5M0I0-F1
#
_entry.id   AF-A0AAV5M0I0-F1
#
_cell.length_a   1.000
_cell.length_b   1.000
_cell.length_c   1.000
_cell.angle_alpha   90.00
_cell.angle_beta   90.00
_cell.angle_gamma   90.00
#
_symmetry.space_group_name_H-M   'P 1'
#
loop_
_entity.id
_entity.type
_entity.pdbx_description
1 polymer ?
#
loop_
_entity_poly.entity_id
_entity_poly.type
_entity_poly.pdbx_seq_one_letter_code
_entity_poly.pdbx_strand_id
1 'polypeptide(L)'
;MEMLPQPLFSSTFVCIITISILLLLPLSYSDPLDEFLKCNLSASFKCGSRGTLSYPFWSDKTPEDCHPLGIFQVEDCEEDAPTIDFGPDGSFLLQDANSADYTLTIASTYLKAYICPETPQNKTLQSPFLKFSQTNKILTLFYNCTPPQLVPPEDKINDCGPNEPFFLPGWGEPGNDDRYNCSTMEVTVNQTVFDRVQEGNLTLDDALRQFWFDVECNRDAVFCHQCESLGGKCESNWSPDQHLETKSCQHQGMDYLCKTICF
;
A
#
# COMPACT_ATOMS: atom_id res chain seq x y z
N MET A 1 -0.18 -75.88 -33.22
CA MET A 1 -1.13 -75.09 -32.42
C MET A 1 -0.49 -74.93 -31.06
N GLU A 2 0.47 -74.00 -30.95
CA GLU A 2 1.10 -73.67 -29.68
C GLU A 2 0.34 -72.50 -29.07
N MET A 3 -0.24 -72.73 -27.89
CA MET A 3 -0.87 -71.70 -27.07
C MET A 3 0.20 -71.15 -26.12
N LEU A 4 0.64 -69.92 -26.35
CA LEU A 4 1.47 -69.17 -25.41
C LEU A 4 0.64 -68.84 -24.15
N PRO A 5 1.19 -69.02 -22.92
CA PRO A 5 0.47 -68.70 -21.71
C PRO A 5 0.34 -67.18 -21.55
N GLN A 6 -0.88 -66.71 -21.28
CA GLN A 6 -1.14 -65.31 -20.96
C GLN A 6 -0.62 -65.01 -19.54
N PRO A 7 0.11 -63.91 -19.33
CA PRO A 7 0.60 -63.57 -17.99
C PRO A 7 -0.55 -63.08 -17.13
N LEU A 8 -0.90 -63.86 -16.10
CA LEU A 8 -1.73 -63.42 -14.98
C LEU A 8 -0.90 -62.46 -14.12
N PHE A 9 -0.87 -61.18 -14.47
CA PHE A 9 -0.38 -60.16 -13.57
C PHE A 9 -1.33 -60.10 -12.37
N SER A 10 -0.87 -60.63 -11.22
CA SER A 10 -1.61 -60.58 -9.96
C SER A 10 -2.07 -59.16 -9.67
N SER A 11 -3.36 -58.95 -9.41
CA SER A 11 -3.96 -57.64 -9.12
C SER A 11 -3.20 -56.88 -8.02
N THR A 12 -2.63 -57.61 -7.06
CA THR A 12 -1.77 -57.05 -6.00
C THR A 12 -0.47 -56.43 -6.52
N PHE A 13 0.14 -57.01 -7.55
CA PHE A 13 1.38 -56.53 -8.15
C PHE A 13 1.17 -55.22 -8.91
N VAL A 14 0.02 -55.10 -9.61
CA VAL A 14 -0.38 -53.85 -10.26
C VAL A 14 -0.62 -52.76 -9.21
N CYS A 15 -1.29 -53.07 -8.10
CA CYS A 15 -1.49 -52.12 -7.01
C CYS A 15 -0.17 -51.63 -6.40
N ILE A 16 0.78 -52.53 -6.13
CA ILE A 16 2.09 -52.18 -5.58
C ILE A 16 2.84 -51.27 -6.56
N ILE A 17 2.87 -51.59 -7.85
CA ILE A 17 3.50 -50.75 -8.87
C ILE A 17 2.83 -49.36 -8.92
N THR A 18 1.50 -49.28 -8.89
CA THR A 18 0.81 -47.97 -8.90
C THR A 18 1.11 -47.14 -7.66
N ILE A 19 1.17 -47.75 -6.47
CA ILE A 19 1.49 -47.06 -5.22
C ILE A 19 2.96 -46.63 -5.22
N SER A 20 3.87 -47.48 -5.68
CA SER A 20 5.28 -47.14 -5.85
C SER A 20 5.47 -45.99 -6.85
N ILE A 21 4.73 -45.98 -7.97
CA ILE A 21 4.76 -44.86 -8.93
C ILE A 21 4.20 -43.58 -8.29
N LEU A 22 3.11 -43.65 -7.50
CA LEU A 22 2.56 -42.52 -6.75
C LEU A 22 3.51 -41.99 -5.66
N LEU A 23 4.34 -42.84 -5.06
CA LEU A 23 5.37 -42.47 -4.08
C LEU A 23 6.67 -41.97 -4.74
N LEU A 24 6.94 -42.38 -5.98
CA LEU A 24 8.10 -41.97 -6.79
C LEU A 24 7.82 -40.74 -7.66
N LEU A 25 6.54 -40.42 -7.91
CA LEU A 25 6.12 -39.13 -8.42
C LEU A 25 6.54 -38.10 -7.38
N PRO A 26 7.49 -37.19 -7.69
CA PRO A 26 7.72 -36.08 -6.79
C PRO A 26 6.38 -35.36 -6.68
N LEU A 27 5.76 -35.42 -5.51
CA LEU A 27 4.80 -34.40 -5.12
C LEU A 27 5.55 -33.10 -5.37
N SER A 28 5.18 -32.37 -6.41
CA SER A 28 5.77 -31.08 -6.72
C SER A 28 5.31 -30.14 -5.62
N TYR A 29 5.94 -30.27 -4.46
CA TYR A 29 5.80 -29.36 -3.34
C TYR A 29 6.63 -28.15 -3.74
N SER A 30 5.97 -27.16 -4.34
CA SER A 30 6.58 -25.86 -4.51
C SER A 30 6.88 -25.31 -3.12
N ASP A 31 8.13 -24.91 -2.88
CA ASP A 31 8.45 -24.23 -1.64
C ASP A 31 7.61 -22.95 -1.56
N PRO A 32 6.87 -22.69 -0.47
CA PRO A 32 6.09 -21.46 -0.32
C PRO A 32 6.92 -20.18 -0.51
N LEU A 33 8.22 -20.23 -0.20
CA LEU A 33 9.11 -19.09 -0.43
C LEU A 33 9.47 -18.91 -1.91
N ASP A 34 9.59 -20.00 -2.67
CA ASP A 34 9.76 -19.92 -4.12
C ASP A 34 8.51 -19.34 -4.80
N GLU A 35 7.32 -19.68 -4.30
CA GLU A 35 6.05 -19.09 -4.74
C GLU A 35 5.97 -17.60 -4.44
N PHE A 36 6.37 -17.18 -3.23
CA PHE A 36 6.52 -15.76 -2.90
C PHE A 36 7.48 -15.05 -3.84
N LEU A 37 8.68 -15.59 -4.08
CA LEU A 37 9.67 -14.95 -4.94
C LEU A 37 9.18 -14.85 -6.38
N LYS A 38 8.44 -15.87 -6.86
CA LYS A 38 7.77 -15.83 -8.16
C LYS A 38 6.75 -14.70 -8.19
N CYS A 39 5.84 -14.59 -7.22
CA CYS A 39 4.85 -13.52 -7.19
C CYS A 39 5.49 -12.13 -7.07
N ASN A 40 6.53 -11.99 -6.24
CA ASN A 40 7.28 -10.76 -6.07
C ASN A 40 7.88 -10.24 -7.40
N LEU A 41 8.36 -11.15 -8.25
CA LEU A 41 8.99 -10.81 -9.53
C LEU A 41 8.03 -10.74 -10.72
N SER A 42 6.86 -11.39 -10.64
CA SER A 42 5.99 -11.61 -11.82
C SER A 42 4.53 -11.16 -11.66
N ALA A 43 4.07 -10.85 -10.45
CA ALA A 43 2.70 -10.39 -10.20
C ALA A 43 2.54 -8.88 -10.43
N SER A 44 3.14 -8.34 -11.50
CA SER A 44 2.93 -6.95 -11.90
C SER A 44 1.73 -6.82 -12.83
N PHE A 45 0.97 -5.73 -12.65
CA PHE A 45 -0.23 -5.48 -13.43
C PHE A 45 -0.41 -3.98 -13.69
N LYS A 46 -1.04 -3.66 -14.81
CA LYS A 46 -1.39 -2.27 -15.16
C LYS A 46 -2.77 -1.92 -14.64
N CYS A 47 -2.88 -0.78 -13.97
CA CYS A 47 -4.13 -0.23 -13.49
C CYS A 47 -4.53 0.98 -14.35
N GLY A 48 -5.20 0.71 -15.48
CA GLY A 48 -5.58 1.73 -16.45
C GLY A 48 -4.39 2.59 -16.90
N SER A 49 -4.57 3.91 -16.89
CA SER A 49 -3.53 4.90 -17.16
C SER A 49 -2.73 5.32 -15.92
N ARG A 50 -3.03 4.76 -14.74
CA ARG A 50 -2.46 5.17 -13.44
C ARG A 50 -1.04 4.67 -13.24
N GLY A 51 -0.64 3.60 -13.94
CA GLY A 51 0.70 3.05 -13.86
C GLY A 51 0.70 1.52 -13.72
N THR A 52 1.89 1.00 -13.40
CA THR A 52 2.09 -0.43 -13.14
C THR A 52 2.30 -0.62 -11.65
N LEU A 53 1.55 -1.55 -11.07
CA LEU A 53 1.70 -1.98 -9.68
C LEU A 53 2.31 -3.36 -9.67
N SER A 54 3.08 -3.65 -8.64
CA SER A 54 3.72 -4.95 -8.42
C SER A 54 3.42 -5.42 -6.99
N TYR A 55 3.93 -6.59 -6.60
CA TYR A 55 3.78 -7.07 -5.23
C TYR A 55 4.28 -6.02 -4.21
N PRO A 56 3.52 -5.65 -3.16
CA PRO A 56 2.47 -6.45 -2.51
C PRO A 56 1.04 -6.14 -2.95
N PHE A 57 0.87 -5.40 -4.04
CA PHE A 57 -0.44 -5.09 -4.59
C PHE A 57 -0.95 -6.27 -5.40
N TRP A 58 -2.25 -6.53 -5.32
CA TRP A 58 -2.90 -7.56 -6.10
C TRP A 58 -4.25 -7.08 -6.61
N SER A 59 -4.70 -7.67 -7.69
CA SER A 59 -6.00 -7.43 -8.31
C SER A 59 -6.47 -8.68 -9.04
N ASP A 60 -7.68 -8.64 -9.59
CA ASP A 60 -8.21 -9.66 -10.50
C ASP A 60 -7.30 -9.92 -11.73
N LYS A 61 -6.42 -8.98 -12.07
CA LYS A 61 -5.41 -9.12 -13.15
C LYS A 61 -4.14 -9.86 -12.74
N THR A 62 -3.90 -10.04 -11.45
CA THR A 62 -2.75 -10.80 -10.95
C THR A 62 -3.05 -12.30 -10.92
N PRO A 63 -2.06 -13.20 -11.04
CA PRO A 63 -2.29 -14.64 -10.94
C PRO A 63 -3.00 -15.00 -9.63
N GLU A 64 -4.04 -15.84 -9.69
CA GLU A 64 -4.85 -16.21 -8.51
C GLU A 64 -4.01 -16.76 -7.36
N ASP A 65 -2.98 -17.55 -7.66
CA ASP A 65 -2.05 -18.11 -6.67
C ASP A 65 -1.28 -17.03 -5.88
N CYS A 66 -1.16 -15.81 -6.43
CA CYS A 66 -0.51 -14.68 -5.77
C CYS A 66 -1.45 -13.84 -4.89
N HIS A 67 -2.78 -13.97 -5.03
CA HIS A 67 -3.74 -13.18 -4.25
C HIS A 67 -3.61 -13.41 -2.74
N PRO A 68 -3.46 -14.65 -2.23
CA PRO A 68 -3.32 -14.89 -0.78
C PRO A 68 -2.04 -14.33 -0.17
N LEU A 69 -1.02 -14.04 -0.99
CA LEU A 69 0.24 -13.44 -0.56
C LEU A 69 0.21 -11.91 -0.64
N GLY A 70 -0.71 -11.35 -1.41
CA GLY A 70 -0.86 -9.91 -1.55
C GLY A 70 -1.36 -9.25 -0.27
N ILE A 71 -0.90 -8.02 -0.02
CA ILE A 71 -1.25 -7.24 1.17
C ILE A 71 -2.34 -6.21 0.84
N PHE A 72 -2.26 -5.62 -0.36
CA PHE A 72 -3.12 -4.51 -0.77
C PHE A 72 -3.92 -4.86 -2.00
N GLN A 73 -5.24 -4.99 -1.82
CA GLN A 73 -6.14 -5.22 -2.92
C GLN A 73 -6.37 -3.90 -3.67
N VAL A 74 -6.30 -3.98 -5.01
CA VAL A 74 -6.67 -2.90 -5.91
C VAL A 74 -7.88 -3.32 -6.71
N GLU A 75 -8.93 -2.51 -6.63
CA GLU A 75 -10.21 -2.74 -7.31
C GLU A 75 -10.41 -1.70 -8.42
N ASP A 76 -11.30 -2.02 -9.36
CA ASP A 76 -11.79 -1.10 -10.39
C ASP A 76 -10.69 -0.47 -11.26
N CYS A 77 -9.64 -1.24 -11.57
CA CYS A 77 -8.51 -0.80 -12.39
C CYS A 77 -8.84 -0.44 -13.84
N GLU A 78 -10.03 -0.80 -14.34
CA GLU A 78 -10.54 -0.40 -15.65
C GLU A 78 -11.47 0.82 -15.57
N GLU A 79 -11.79 1.29 -14.36
CA GLU A 79 -12.63 2.47 -14.14
C GLU A 79 -11.78 3.73 -13.95
N ASP A 80 -12.44 4.88 -13.97
CA ASP A 80 -11.79 6.19 -13.82
C ASP A 80 -11.19 6.41 -12.42
N ALA A 81 -11.64 5.63 -11.42
CA ALA A 81 -11.31 5.82 -10.01
C ALA A 81 -10.96 4.50 -9.30
N PRO A 82 -9.82 3.86 -9.60
CA PRO A 82 -9.41 2.64 -8.92
C PRO A 82 -9.22 2.86 -7.42
N THR A 83 -9.61 1.89 -6.61
CA THR A 83 -9.51 1.94 -5.14
C THR A 83 -8.47 0.98 -4.63
N ILE A 84 -7.74 1.42 -3.60
CA ILE A 84 -6.79 0.59 -2.85
C ILE A 84 -7.25 0.53 -1.40
N ASP A 85 -7.34 -0.68 -0.85
CA ASP A 85 -7.57 -0.88 0.58
C ASP A 85 -6.26 -1.11 1.33
N PHE A 86 -5.96 -0.23 2.29
CA PHE A 86 -4.82 -0.36 3.20
C PHE A 86 -5.23 -0.92 4.57
N GLY A 87 -6.39 -1.55 4.66
CA GLY A 87 -6.89 -2.23 5.85
C GLY A 87 -7.21 -1.24 6.97
N PRO A 88 -6.48 -1.24 8.11
CA PRO A 88 -6.73 -0.31 9.21
C PRO A 88 -6.66 1.18 8.82
N ASP A 89 -5.87 1.50 7.79
CA ASP A 89 -5.71 2.87 7.28
C ASP A 89 -6.89 3.33 6.41
N GLY A 90 -7.74 2.39 5.98
CA GLY A 90 -8.92 2.60 5.15
C GLY A 90 -8.64 2.56 3.65
N SER A 91 -9.63 3.00 2.88
CA SER A 91 -9.62 2.94 1.42
C SER A 91 -9.22 4.27 0.78
N PHE A 92 -8.44 4.19 -0.28
CA PHE A 92 -7.88 5.34 -1.00
C PHE A 92 -8.13 5.20 -2.50
N LEU A 93 -8.27 6.33 -3.19
CA LEU A 93 -8.29 6.37 -4.66
C LEU A 93 -6.86 6.39 -5.17
N LEU A 94 -6.53 5.53 -6.13
CA LEU A 94 -5.25 5.53 -6.83
C LEU A 94 -5.23 6.63 -7.89
N GLN A 95 -4.28 7.55 -7.80
CA GLN A 95 -4.10 8.63 -8.77
C GLN A 95 -2.95 8.39 -9.72
N ASP A 96 -1.82 7.92 -9.19
CA ASP A 96 -0.63 7.61 -9.97
C ASP A 96 0.24 6.58 -9.25
N ALA A 97 0.90 5.73 -10.02
CA ALA A 97 1.90 4.77 -9.58
C ALA A 97 3.17 4.97 -10.38
N ASN A 98 4.15 5.63 -9.77
CA ASN A 98 5.39 6.01 -10.39
C ASN A 98 6.52 5.08 -9.94
N SER A 99 6.88 4.16 -10.83
CA SER A 99 7.96 3.19 -10.61
C SER A 99 9.36 3.82 -10.61
N ALA A 100 9.54 5.00 -11.23
CA ALA A 100 10.83 5.68 -11.27
C ALA A 100 11.16 6.34 -9.93
N ASP A 101 10.16 6.95 -9.30
CA ASP A 101 10.29 7.64 -8.01
C ASP A 101 9.94 6.74 -6.81
N TYR A 102 9.44 5.52 -7.08
CA TYR A 102 8.97 4.56 -6.08
C TYR A 102 7.86 5.12 -5.18
N THR A 103 6.92 5.85 -5.78
CA THR A 103 5.83 6.54 -5.08
C THR A 103 4.46 6.15 -5.62
N LEU A 104 3.49 6.06 -4.72
CA LEU A 104 2.06 6.04 -5.05
C LEU A 104 1.43 7.36 -4.65
N THR A 105 0.79 8.02 -5.60
CA THR A 105 -0.07 9.15 -5.31
C THR A 105 -1.49 8.65 -5.07
N ILE A 106 -2.01 8.89 -3.88
CA ILE A 106 -3.31 8.41 -3.43
C ILE A 106 -4.17 9.55 -2.87
N ALA A 107 -5.49 9.35 -2.88
CA ALA A 107 -6.45 10.27 -2.28
C ALA A 107 -7.33 9.58 -1.24
N SER A 108 -7.50 10.18 -0.06
CA SER A 108 -8.36 9.60 0.98
C SER A 108 -9.84 9.71 0.61
N THR A 109 -10.52 8.56 0.47
CA THR A 109 -11.98 8.52 0.26
C THR A 109 -12.73 9.08 1.48
N TYR A 110 -12.19 8.86 2.69
CA TYR A 110 -12.74 9.36 3.94
C TYR A 110 -12.70 10.88 3.99
N LEU A 111 -11.55 11.51 3.72
CA LEU A 111 -11.45 12.96 3.75
C LEU A 111 -12.34 13.61 2.69
N LYS A 112 -12.47 12.99 1.51
CA LYS A 112 -13.39 13.44 0.46
C LYS A 112 -14.85 13.47 0.93
N ALA A 113 -15.27 12.52 1.77
CA ALA A 113 -16.65 12.40 2.23
C ALA A 113 -16.92 13.13 3.57
N TYR A 114 -15.90 13.27 4.43
CA TYR A 114 -16.05 13.67 5.84
C TYR A 114 -15.04 14.74 6.27
N ILE A 115 -14.72 15.70 5.40
CA ILE A 115 -13.81 16.81 5.71
C ILE A 115 -14.32 17.74 6.83
N CYS A 116 -15.61 17.65 7.16
CA CYS A 116 -16.29 18.38 8.21
C CYS A 116 -16.66 17.47 9.41
N PRO A 117 -15.71 16.86 10.13
CA PRO A 117 -16.06 15.99 11.25
C PRO A 117 -16.58 16.81 12.44
N GLU A 118 -17.49 16.23 13.24
CA GLU A 118 -17.92 16.85 14.51
C GLU A 118 -16.76 17.00 15.50
N THR A 119 -15.83 16.06 15.47
CA THR A 119 -14.60 16.07 16.28
C THR A 119 -13.40 15.91 15.35
N PRO A 120 -12.61 16.98 15.12
CA PRO A 120 -11.39 16.90 14.31
C PRO A 120 -10.38 15.94 14.94
N GLN A 121 -9.84 15.00 14.15
CA GLN A 121 -8.86 14.02 14.61
C GLN A 121 -7.78 13.81 13.57
N ASN A 122 -6.53 13.84 14.02
CA ASN A 122 -5.40 13.52 13.16
C ASN A 122 -5.45 12.04 12.76
N LYS A 123 -5.31 11.77 11.47
CA LYS A 123 -5.10 10.42 10.97
C LYS A 123 -3.63 10.21 10.69
N THR A 124 -3.13 9.04 11.09
CA THR A 124 -1.77 8.59 10.83
C THR A 124 -1.85 7.25 10.12
N LEU A 125 -0.93 7.00 9.18
CA LEU A 125 -0.74 5.68 8.61
C LEU A 125 -0.24 4.73 9.71
N GLN A 126 -1.02 3.70 10.00
CA GLN A 126 -0.73 2.63 10.94
C GLN A 126 -0.02 1.45 10.27
N SER A 127 -0.14 1.32 8.94
CA SER A 127 0.50 0.25 8.18
C SER A 127 2.03 0.35 8.24
N PRO A 128 2.75 -0.71 8.65
CA PRO A 128 4.21 -0.74 8.65
C PRO A 128 4.79 -0.82 7.22
N PHE A 129 3.95 -1.13 6.24
CA PHE A 129 4.32 -1.35 4.84
C PHE A 129 4.31 -0.06 4.02
N LEU A 130 3.76 1.02 4.55
CA LEU A 130 3.65 2.31 3.88
C LEU A 130 4.29 3.40 4.72
N LYS A 131 4.86 4.39 4.05
CA LYS A 131 5.38 5.60 4.68
C LYS A 131 4.94 6.81 3.87
N PHE A 132 4.67 7.93 4.53
CA PHE A 132 4.51 9.17 3.80
C PHE A 132 5.82 9.55 3.12
N SER A 133 5.74 9.95 1.85
CA SER A 133 6.88 10.55 1.15
C SER A 133 7.35 11.81 1.87
N GLN A 134 8.67 12.03 1.85
CA GLN A 134 9.28 13.25 2.40
C GLN A 134 8.88 14.53 1.64
N THR A 135 8.37 14.37 0.40
CA THR A 135 7.84 15.47 -0.41
C THR A 135 6.46 15.93 0.06
N ASN A 136 5.80 15.21 0.97
CA ASN A 136 4.53 15.65 1.50
C ASN A 136 4.71 16.79 2.51
N LYS A 137 3.66 17.61 2.64
CA LYS A 137 3.53 18.69 3.62
C LYS A 137 2.27 18.50 4.45
N ILE A 138 2.27 19.09 5.64
CA ILE A 138 1.15 19.06 6.57
C ILE A 138 0.39 20.38 6.43
N LEU A 139 -0.87 20.30 6.03
CA LEU A 139 -1.84 21.38 6.16
C LEU A 139 -2.55 21.24 7.51
N THR A 140 -2.60 22.31 8.29
CA THR A 140 -3.38 22.36 9.52
C THR A 140 -4.71 23.03 9.24
N LEU A 141 -5.80 22.29 9.40
CA LEU A 141 -7.15 22.80 9.30
C LEU A 141 -7.63 23.24 10.68
N PHE A 142 -8.23 24.42 10.75
CA PHE A 142 -8.76 25.02 11.98
C PHE A 142 -10.28 24.96 12.00
N TYR A 143 -10.84 24.54 13.14
CA TYR A 143 -12.27 24.35 13.37
C TYR A 143 -12.71 25.10 14.63
N ASN A 144 -13.96 25.58 14.63
CA ASN A 144 -14.65 26.10 15.83
C ASN A 144 -13.92 27.24 16.59
N CYS A 145 -13.18 28.10 15.89
CA CYS A 145 -12.41 29.20 16.48
C CYS A 145 -13.28 30.37 17.00
N THR A 146 -12.81 31.08 18.04
CA THR A 146 -13.49 32.25 18.63
C THR A 146 -12.58 33.48 18.69
N PRO A 147 -12.96 34.67 18.14
CA PRO A 147 -14.09 34.93 17.27
C PRO A 147 -13.81 34.60 15.79
N PRO A 148 -14.82 34.17 15.02
CA PRO A 148 -14.65 33.43 13.75
C PRO A 148 -14.36 34.26 12.47
N GLN A 149 -13.97 35.55 12.56
CA GLN A 149 -14.29 36.52 11.48
C GLN A 149 -13.14 37.22 10.73
N LEU A 150 -11.94 36.65 10.60
CA LEU A 150 -10.86 37.28 9.81
C LEU A 150 -10.31 36.43 8.65
N VAL A 151 -11.03 35.38 8.25
CA VAL A 151 -10.56 34.45 7.21
C VAL A 151 -11.17 34.79 5.85
N PRO A 152 -10.37 35.03 4.81
CA PRO A 152 -10.85 35.20 3.44
C PRO A 152 -11.67 33.99 2.95
N PRO A 153 -12.67 34.17 2.05
CA PRO A 153 -13.47 33.06 1.53
C PRO A 153 -12.64 31.98 0.81
N GLU A 154 -11.55 32.34 0.13
CA GLU A 154 -10.65 31.40 -0.55
C GLU A 154 -9.95 30.39 0.36
N ASP A 155 -9.82 30.75 1.64
CA ASP A 155 -9.14 29.96 2.67
C ASP A 155 -10.10 29.05 3.45
N LYS A 156 -11.39 29.02 3.07
CA LYS A 156 -12.43 28.23 3.72
C LYS A 156 -12.84 27.02 2.91
N ILE A 157 -13.31 26.00 3.63
CA ILE A 157 -13.97 24.84 3.05
C ILE A 157 -15.47 25.12 3.06
N ASN A 158 -16.00 25.31 1.85
CA ASN A 158 -17.44 25.43 1.64
C ASN A 158 -18.09 24.07 1.96
N ASP A 159 -19.36 24.07 2.38
CA ASP A 159 -20.17 22.87 2.70
C ASP A 159 -20.10 22.33 4.16
N CYS A 160 -19.31 22.93 5.05
CA CYS A 160 -19.25 22.50 6.46
C CYS A 160 -20.24 23.21 7.42
N GLY A 161 -21.19 23.99 6.90
CA GLY A 161 -22.17 24.73 7.71
C GLY A 161 -21.55 25.95 8.42
N PRO A 162 -22.11 26.43 9.55
CA PRO A 162 -21.69 27.72 10.17
C PRO A 162 -20.27 27.74 10.76
N ASN A 163 -19.60 26.58 10.86
CA ASN A 163 -18.24 26.43 11.37
C ASN A 163 -17.30 25.94 10.26
N GLU A 164 -17.28 26.67 9.14
CA GLU A 164 -16.43 26.39 7.99
C GLU A 164 -14.96 26.25 8.44
N PRO A 165 -14.34 25.07 8.26
CA PRO A 165 -12.94 24.91 8.54
C PRO A 165 -12.13 25.72 7.56
N PHE A 166 -10.99 26.20 8.05
CA PHE A 166 -10.14 27.05 7.25
C PHE A 166 -8.66 26.74 7.42
N PHE A 167 -7.90 27.25 6.48
CA PHE A 167 -6.45 27.25 6.47
C PHE A 167 -5.94 28.69 6.60
N LEU A 168 -4.79 28.90 7.24
CA LEU A 168 -4.17 30.23 7.28
C LEU A 168 -2.74 30.16 6.72
N PRO A 169 -2.52 30.65 5.48
CA PRO A 169 -1.19 30.74 4.90
C PRO A 169 -0.25 31.53 5.81
N GLY A 170 0.93 30.97 6.11
CA GLY A 170 1.96 31.63 6.93
C GLY A 170 1.73 31.62 8.45
N TRP A 171 0.64 31.05 8.97
CA TRP A 171 0.62 30.61 10.37
C TRP A 171 1.48 29.34 10.43
N GLY A 172 2.65 29.43 11.06
CA GLY A 172 3.58 28.31 11.19
C GLY A 172 2.96 27.10 11.89
N GLU A 173 3.77 26.03 12.04
CA GLU A 173 3.44 24.85 12.85
C GLU A 173 2.70 25.25 14.14
N PRO A 174 1.71 24.46 14.61
CA PRO A 174 0.79 24.83 15.68
C PRO A 174 1.53 25.14 16.99
N GLY A 175 2.06 26.36 17.07
CA GLY A 175 2.69 26.93 18.23
C GLY A 175 1.59 27.48 19.11
N ASN A 176 0.83 26.58 19.74
CA ASN A 176 -0.04 26.81 20.89
C ASN A 176 -0.63 28.23 20.95
N ASP A 177 -1.29 28.69 19.88
CA ASP A 177 -1.90 30.01 19.87
C ASP A 177 -3.25 29.92 20.59
N ASP A 178 -3.17 29.87 21.91
CA ASP A 178 -4.28 29.82 22.86
C ASP A 178 -5.24 31.04 22.71
N ARG A 179 -4.95 31.99 21.82
CA ARG A 179 -5.79 33.18 21.59
C ARG A 179 -7.16 32.88 21.00
N TYR A 180 -7.35 31.76 20.30
CA TYR A 180 -8.56 31.54 19.50
C TYR A 180 -9.37 30.27 19.81
N ASN A 181 -8.96 29.46 20.80
CA ASN A 181 -9.64 28.21 21.19
C ASN A 181 -10.10 27.35 20.00
N CYS A 182 -9.22 27.17 19.01
CA CYS A 182 -9.51 26.37 17.83
C CYS A 182 -9.30 24.87 18.11
N SER A 183 -10.14 24.03 17.51
CA SER A 183 -9.79 22.62 17.30
C SER A 183 -9.01 22.50 15.99
N THR A 184 -8.04 21.58 15.92
CA THR A 184 -7.20 21.41 14.73
C THR A 184 -7.24 19.99 14.19
N MET A 185 -7.05 19.85 12.89
CA MET A 185 -6.79 18.57 12.24
C MET A 185 -5.67 18.74 11.22
N GLU A 186 -4.68 17.86 11.31
CA GLU A 186 -3.58 17.80 10.36
C GLU A 186 -3.95 16.91 9.18
N VAL A 187 -3.75 17.43 7.97
CA VAL A 187 -3.99 16.74 6.71
C VAL A 187 -2.71 16.73 5.90
N THR A 188 -2.28 15.55 5.47
CA THR A 188 -1.14 15.39 4.59
C THR A 188 -1.53 15.67 3.14
N VAL A 189 -0.73 16.48 2.45
CA VAL A 189 -0.86 16.77 1.02
C VAL A 189 0.49 16.76 0.33
N ASN A 190 0.50 16.56 -1.00
CA ASN A 190 1.71 16.72 -1.80
C ASN A 190 2.22 18.19 -1.75
N GLN A 191 3.54 18.39 -1.78
CA GLN A 191 4.15 19.73 -1.76
C GLN A 191 3.63 20.65 -2.88
N THR A 192 3.38 20.15 -4.08
CA THR A 192 2.83 20.95 -5.18
C THR A 192 1.45 21.52 -4.84
N VAL A 193 0.62 20.72 -4.16
CA VAL A 193 -0.71 21.17 -3.69
C VAL A 193 -0.54 22.19 -2.57
N PHE A 194 0.35 21.91 -1.62
CA PHE A 194 0.64 22.82 -0.51
C PHE A 194 1.10 24.20 -0.99
N ASP A 195 2.09 24.23 -1.88
CA ASP A 195 2.68 25.48 -2.38
C ASP A 195 1.62 26.31 -3.14
N ARG A 196 0.76 25.67 -3.95
CA ARG A 196 -0.32 26.36 -4.65
C ARG A 196 -1.39 26.94 -3.73
N VAL A 197 -1.70 26.27 -2.62
CA VAL A 197 -2.60 26.80 -1.59
C VAL A 197 -1.96 28.00 -0.89
N GLN A 198 -0.69 27.90 -0.50
CA GLN A 198 0.04 29.02 0.13
C GLN A 198 0.12 30.26 -0.76
N GLU A 199 0.29 30.07 -2.06
CA GLU A 199 0.37 31.15 -3.04
C GLU A 199 -1.01 31.73 -3.42
N GLY A 200 -2.12 31.15 -2.95
CA GLY A 200 -3.48 31.54 -3.35
C GLY A 200 -3.84 31.13 -4.80
N ASN A 201 -3.07 30.23 -5.40
CA ASN A 201 -3.26 29.72 -6.77
C ASN A 201 -4.22 28.51 -6.83
N LEU A 202 -4.59 27.97 -5.68
CA LEU A 202 -5.53 26.87 -5.53
C LEU A 202 -6.37 27.10 -4.26
N THR A 203 -7.69 27.00 -4.37
CA THR A 203 -8.56 27.15 -3.20
C THR A 203 -8.37 25.97 -2.26
N LEU A 204 -8.61 26.18 -0.96
CA LEU A 204 -8.53 25.10 0.02
C LEU A 204 -9.51 23.98 -0.31
N ASP A 205 -10.73 24.32 -0.74
CA ASP A 205 -11.73 23.34 -1.18
C ASP A 205 -11.24 22.50 -2.37
N ASP A 206 -10.64 23.11 -3.40
CA ASP A 206 -10.11 22.37 -4.56
C ASP A 206 -8.89 21.53 -4.23
N ALA A 207 -8.01 22.03 -3.35
CA ALA A 207 -6.83 21.31 -2.87
C ALA A 207 -7.23 20.07 -2.08
N LEU A 208 -8.25 20.23 -1.24
CA LEU A 208 -8.81 19.14 -0.46
C LEU A 208 -9.60 18.21 -1.38
N ARG A 209 -10.45 18.66 -2.30
CA ARG A 209 -11.09 17.76 -3.28
C ARG A 209 -10.11 16.89 -4.08
N GLN A 210 -8.89 17.37 -4.27
CA GLN A 210 -7.79 16.57 -4.81
C GLN A 210 -7.27 15.57 -3.76
N PHE A 211 -6.96 15.96 -2.50
CA PHE A 211 -6.50 15.07 -1.41
C PHE A 211 -5.28 14.19 -1.79
N TRP A 212 -4.47 14.61 -2.76
CA TRP A 212 -3.35 13.80 -3.21
C TRP A 212 -2.18 13.93 -2.26
N PHE A 213 -1.68 12.80 -1.80
CA PHE A 213 -0.41 12.70 -1.11
C PHE A 213 0.31 11.43 -1.54
N ASP A 214 1.64 11.47 -1.42
CA ASP A 214 2.48 10.39 -1.91
C ASP A 214 2.82 9.44 -0.77
N VAL A 215 2.68 8.14 -1.00
CA VAL A 215 3.16 7.10 -0.09
C VAL A 215 4.25 6.29 -0.77
N GLU A 216 5.25 5.93 0.02
CA GLU A 216 6.34 5.05 -0.37
C GLU A 216 6.12 3.66 0.22
N CYS A 217 6.46 2.64 -0.57
CA CYS A 217 6.44 1.27 -0.08
C CYS A 217 7.67 0.97 0.78
N ASN A 218 7.41 0.50 2.00
CA ASN A 218 8.45 -0.02 2.87
C ASN A 218 8.81 -1.46 2.45
N ARG A 219 9.62 -1.59 1.39
CA ARG A 219 10.04 -2.86 0.77
C ARG A 219 10.55 -3.88 1.79
N ASP A 220 11.32 -3.43 2.76
CA ASP A 220 11.90 -4.27 3.81
C ASP A 220 10.84 -4.83 4.75
N ALA A 221 9.87 -4.01 5.18
CA ALA A 221 8.78 -4.47 6.01
C ALA A 221 7.88 -5.46 5.26
N VAL A 222 7.59 -5.17 3.99
CA VAL A 222 6.81 -6.07 3.11
C VAL A 222 7.52 -7.41 2.94
N PHE A 223 8.83 -7.38 2.66
CA PHE A 223 9.64 -8.58 2.48
C PHE A 223 9.73 -9.41 3.77
N CYS A 224 10.02 -8.76 4.90
CA CYS A 224 10.13 -9.45 6.18
C CYS A 224 8.80 -10.06 6.62
N HIS A 225 7.70 -9.32 6.51
CA HIS A 225 6.37 -9.83 6.84
C HIS A 225 6.05 -11.11 6.07
N GLN A 226 6.36 -11.12 4.77
CA GLN A 226 6.12 -12.31 3.97
C GLN A 226 7.04 -13.47 4.35
N CYS A 227 8.34 -13.21 4.53
CA CYS A 227 9.29 -14.21 5.02
C CYS A 227 8.82 -14.87 6.32
N GLU A 228 8.38 -14.07 7.28
CA GLU A 228 7.92 -14.52 8.59
C GLU A 228 6.59 -15.27 8.52
N SER A 229 5.67 -14.83 7.65
CA SER A 229 4.40 -15.53 7.41
C SER A 229 4.60 -16.96 6.88
N LEU A 230 5.70 -17.20 6.17
CA LEU A 230 6.09 -18.51 5.63
C LEU A 230 6.95 -19.32 6.63
N GLY A 231 7.16 -18.82 7.86
CA GLY A 231 7.97 -19.48 8.88
C GLY A 231 9.48 -19.30 8.69
N GLY A 232 9.91 -18.40 7.79
CA GLY A 232 11.29 -17.94 7.70
C GLY A 232 11.63 -16.92 8.78
N LYS A 233 12.92 -16.57 8.89
CA LYS A 233 13.42 -15.56 9.81
C LYS A 233 13.99 -14.38 9.02
N CYS A 234 13.49 -13.17 9.26
CA CYS A 234 14.06 -11.97 8.63
C CYS A 234 15.29 -11.49 9.41
N GLU A 235 16.42 -11.34 8.73
CA GLU A 235 17.69 -10.90 9.31
C GLU A 235 18.24 -9.66 8.60
N SER A 236 18.83 -8.76 9.38
CA SER A 236 19.54 -7.58 8.88
C SER A 236 20.99 -7.92 8.58
N ASN A 237 21.41 -7.68 7.34
CA ASN A 237 22.81 -7.75 6.93
C ASN A 237 23.35 -6.35 6.69
N TRP A 238 24.28 -5.93 7.54
CA TRP A 238 25.03 -4.69 7.36
C TRP A 238 26.16 -4.92 6.36
N SER A 239 26.18 -4.15 5.27
CA SER A 239 27.28 -4.14 4.32
C SER A 239 28.20 -2.94 4.61
N PRO A 240 29.41 -3.16 5.17
CA PRO A 240 30.35 -2.07 5.46
C PRO A 240 30.78 -1.31 4.21
N ASP A 241 30.92 -2.03 3.08
CA ASP A 241 31.41 -1.45 1.82
C ASP A 241 30.36 -0.56 1.14
N GLN A 242 29.07 -0.82 1.38
CA GLN A 242 27.96 -0.06 0.80
C GLN A 242 27.31 0.92 1.77
N HIS A 243 27.72 0.91 3.05
CA HIS A 243 27.08 1.66 4.13
C HIS A 243 25.55 1.50 4.12
N LEU A 244 25.08 0.29 3.81
CA LEU A 244 23.66 -0.03 3.62
C LEU A 244 23.28 -1.24 4.47
N GLU A 245 22.14 -1.13 5.14
CA GLU A 245 21.47 -2.26 5.78
C GLU A 245 20.55 -2.93 4.75
N THR A 246 20.70 -4.23 4.57
CA THR A 246 19.84 -5.04 3.69
C THR A 246 19.08 -6.07 4.51
N LYS A 247 17.86 -6.40 4.10
CA LYS A 247 17.10 -7.51 4.70
C LYS A 247 17.33 -8.80 3.95
N SER A 248 17.38 -9.90 4.68
CA SER A 248 17.47 -11.25 4.17
C SER A 248 16.46 -12.16 4.87
N CYS A 249 16.00 -13.19 4.17
CA CYS A 249 15.10 -14.20 4.69
C CYS A 249 15.85 -15.53 4.77
N GLN A 250 15.95 -16.09 5.98
CA GLN A 250 16.46 -17.43 6.19
C GLN A 250 15.29 -18.41 6.27
N HIS A 251 15.22 -19.34 5.32
CA HIS A 251 14.16 -20.36 5.26
C HIS A 251 14.77 -21.70 4.88
N GLN A 252 14.51 -22.74 5.68
CA GLN A 252 15.01 -24.11 5.44
C GLN A 252 16.53 -24.23 5.16
N GLY A 253 17.34 -23.33 5.73
CA GLY A 253 18.80 -23.31 5.55
C GLY A 253 19.30 -22.61 4.29
N MET A 254 18.40 -21.94 3.55
CA MET A 254 18.70 -21.10 2.40
C MET A 254 18.50 -19.62 2.76
N ASP A 255 19.36 -18.75 2.22
CA ASP A 255 19.32 -17.30 2.45
C ASP A 255 18.91 -16.55 1.18
N TYR A 256 17.90 -15.68 1.31
CA TYR A 256 17.35 -14.90 0.20
C TYR A 256 17.42 -13.41 0.52
N LEU A 257 17.89 -12.59 -0.42
CA LEU A 257 17.98 -11.14 -0.24
C LEU A 257 16.67 -10.44 -0.64
N CYS A 258 16.34 -9.36 0.07
CA CYS A 258 15.24 -8.48 -0.28
C CYS A 258 15.45 -7.89 -1.68
N LYS A 259 14.56 -8.25 -2.61
CA LYS A 259 14.49 -7.70 -3.97
C LYS A 259 13.08 -7.18 -4.30
N THR A 260 12.28 -6.88 -3.27
CA THR A 260 10.87 -6.51 -3.45
C THR A 260 10.72 -5.27 -4.31
N ILE A 261 9.87 -5.35 -5.33
CA ILE A 261 9.54 -4.22 -6.21
C ILE A 261 8.06 -3.94 -6.02
N CYS A 262 7.72 -2.79 -5.41
CA CYS A 262 6.33 -2.46 -5.14
C CYS A 262 5.62 -1.81 -6.34
N PHE A 263 6.34 -1.03 -7.16
CA PHE A 263 5.83 -0.32 -8.34
C PHE A 263 6.91 -0.30 -9.42
#